data_AF-A0A062V943-F1
#
_entry.id   AF-A0A062V943-F1
#
_cell.length_a   1.000
_cell.length_b   1.000
_cell.length_c   1.000
_cell.angle_alpha   90.00
_cell.angle_beta   90.00
_cell.angle_gamma   90.00
#
_symmetry.space_group_name_H-M   'P 1'
#
loop_
_entity.id
_entity.type
_entity.pdbx_description
1 polymer ?
#
loop_
_entity_poly.entity_id
_entity_poly.type
_entity_poly.pdbx_seq_one_letter_code
_entity_poly.pdbx_strand_id
1 'polypeptide(L)'
;MKCDHIDCGDTEKVWLPHIVREHHRGLKSHHFCIRCGMVKNIGSDRATGRGYFINIISQIEKYLKLPGASVRMRLIVKDLEKIEDFDDAYSMSKYAQEKIFISIIKKYYPIPDTTIQQFL
;
A
#
# COMPACT_ATOMS: atom_id res chain seq x y z
N MET A 1 -9.85 6.49 13.02
CA MET A 1 -9.06 7.09 14.13
C MET A 1 -7.70 6.42 14.10
N LYS A 2 -6.60 7.15 13.88
CA LYS A 2 -5.27 6.52 13.79
C LYS A 2 -4.89 5.90 15.14
N CYS A 3 -4.58 4.62 15.13
CA CYS A 3 -4.16 3.88 16.32
C CYS A 3 -2.63 3.88 16.42
N ASP A 4 -2.09 4.30 17.57
CA ASP A 4 -0.70 4.02 17.91
C ASP A 4 -0.59 2.57 18.36
N HIS A 5 -0.23 1.70 17.42
CA HIS A 5 -0.28 0.25 17.59
C HIS A 5 0.62 -0.24 18.71
N ILE A 6 0.05 -1.11 19.56
CA ILE A 6 0.77 -1.86 20.60
C ILE A 6 0.59 -3.34 20.35
N ASP A 7 1.71 -4.06 20.15
CA ASP A 7 1.71 -5.51 19.96
C ASP A 7 1.22 -6.24 21.22
N CYS A 8 0.48 -7.33 21.01
CA CYS A 8 0.02 -8.28 22.03
C CYS A 8 1.14 -9.07 22.74
N GLY A 9 2.41 -8.89 22.36
CA GLY A 9 3.53 -9.62 22.92
C GLY A 9 3.58 -11.09 22.50
N ASP A 10 4.28 -11.91 23.29
CA ASP A 10 4.61 -13.29 22.88
C ASP A 10 3.62 -14.36 23.34
N THR A 11 2.75 -14.07 24.30
CA THR A 11 1.87 -15.04 24.95
C THR A 11 0.53 -15.21 24.25
N GLU A 12 0.03 -14.18 23.57
CA GLU A 12 -1.26 -14.18 22.89
C GLU A 12 -1.05 -13.83 21.42
N LYS A 13 -1.11 -14.83 20.54
CA LYS A 13 -0.97 -14.63 19.09
C LYS A 13 -2.06 -15.39 18.34
N VAL A 14 -2.38 -14.91 17.15
CA VAL A 14 -3.38 -15.53 16.28
C VAL A 14 -2.69 -16.27 15.13
N TRP A 15 -3.16 -17.47 14.84
CA TRP A 15 -2.69 -18.24 13.68
C TRP A 15 -3.54 -17.89 12.46
N LEU A 16 -2.90 -17.37 11.42
CA LEU A 16 -3.58 -16.93 10.20
C LEU A 16 -2.83 -17.41 8.95
N PRO A 17 -3.51 -17.46 7.79
CA PRO A 17 -2.86 -17.69 6.51
C PRO A 17 -1.77 -16.66 6.25
N HIS A 18 -0.55 -17.14 6.04
CA HIS A 18 0.58 -16.32 5.65
C HIS A 18 0.61 -16.21 4.13
N ILE A 19 0.17 -15.07 3.62
CA ILE A 19 0.08 -14.79 2.18
C ILE A 19 1.12 -13.73 1.83
N VAL A 20 1.98 -14.02 0.85
CA VAL A 20 2.99 -13.08 0.35
C VAL A 20 2.71 -12.81 -1.12
N ARG A 21 2.35 -11.57 -1.46
CA ARG A 21 1.95 -11.18 -2.84
C ARG A 21 1.01 -12.21 -3.48
N GLU A 22 -0.07 -12.57 -2.79
CA GLU A 22 -1.09 -13.57 -3.20
C GLU A 22 -0.67 -15.04 -3.17
N HIS A 23 0.58 -15.34 -2.81
CA HIS A 23 1.05 -16.71 -2.70
C HIS A 23 0.87 -17.21 -1.26
N HIS A 24 0.06 -18.26 -1.10
CA HIS A 24 -0.11 -18.93 0.19
C HIS A 24 1.18 -19.64 0.60
N ARG A 25 1.66 -19.37 1.82
CA ARG A 25 2.85 -20.00 2.42
C ARG A 25 2.53 -20.76 3.71
N GLY A 26 1.30 -21.27 3.80
CA GLY A 26 0.80 -21.98 4.97
C GLY A 26 0.26 -21.05 6.06
N LEU A 27 0.28 -21.52 7.30
CA LEU A 27 -0.14 -20.76 8.48
C LEU A 27 1.08 -20.23 9.24
N LYS A 28 0.95 -19.03 9.81
CA LYS A 28 1.97 -18.48 10.69
C LYS A 28 1.31 -17.77 11.87
N SER A 29 2.06 -17.58 12.94
CA SER A 29 1.62 -16.83 14.11
C SER A 29 1.80 -15.32 13.85
N HIS A 30 0.74 -14.55 14.04
CA HIS A 30 0.70 -13.10 13.87
C HIS A 30 0.46 -12.42 15.22
N HIS A 31 1.16 -11.30 15.42
CA HIS A 31 0.78 -10.35 16.45
C HIS A 31 -0.46 -9.58 16.01
N PHE A 32 -1.19 -9.03 16.97
CA PHE A 32 -2.28 -8.09 16.73
C PHE A 32 -2.16 -6.93 17.70
N CYS A 33 -2.81 -5.82 17.35
CA CYS A 33 -2.81 -4.66 18.20
C CYS A 33 -3.84 -4.82 19.33
N ILE A 34 -3.41 -4.73 20.59
CA ILE A 34 -4.31 -4.85 21.75
C ILE A 34 -5.31 -3.69 21.88
N ARG A 35 -5.10 -2.59 21.15
CA ARG A 35 -5.96 -1.40 21.20
C ARG A 35 -7.08 -1.44 20.16
N CYS A 36 -6.77 -1.85 18.93
CA CYS A 36 -7.72 -1.81 17.81
C CYS A 36 -8.02 -3.19 17.19
N GLY A 37 -7.33 -4.25 17.61
CA GLY A 37 -7.51 -5.60 17.08
C GLY A 37 -6.91 -5.84 15.70
N MET A 38 -6.30 -4.83 15.06
CA MET A 38 -5.66 -5.02 13.75
C MET A 38 -4.55 -6.07 13.82
N VAL A 39 -4.50 -6.94 12.83
CA VAL A 39 -3.47 -7.98 12.73
C VAL A 39 -2.22 -7.39 12.08
N LYS A 40 -1.06 -7.67 12.68
CA LYS A 40 0.21 -7.24 12.14
C LYS A 40 0.55 -7.99 10.86
N ASN A 41 0.96 -7.23 9.85
CA ASN A 41 1.63 -7.75 8.68
C ASN A 41 3.01 -8.29 9.09
N ILE A 42 3.20 -9.59 8.90
CA ILE A 42 4.45 -10.27 9.21
C ILE A 42 5.25 -10.50 7.92
N GLY A 43 6.49 -10.05 7.92
CA GLY A 43 7.37 -10.15 6.76
C GLY A 43 8.08 -8.84 6.43
N SER A 44 8.76 -8.84 5.29
CA SER A 44 9.48 -7.70 4.73
C SER A 44 8.63 -6.84 3.78
N ASP A 45 7.50 -7.37 3.26
CA ASP A 45 6.56 -6.65 2.41
C ASP A 45 5.66 -5.74 3.25
N ARG A 46 6.20 -4.62 3.72
CA ARG A 46 5.50 -3.65 4.58
C ARG A 46 5.19 -2.38 3.82
N ALA A 47 4.11 -1.70 4.22
CA ALA A 47 3.74 -0.44 3.60
C ALA A 47 4.88 0.59 3.62
N THR A 48 4.98 1.34 2.53
CA THR A 48 5.87 2.49 2.39
C THR A 48 5.07 3.79 2.47
N GLY A 49 5.71 4.90 2.82
CA GLY A 49 4.99 6.17 2.88
C GLY A 49 4.51 6.64 1.49
N ARG A 50 3.36 7.33 1.43
CA ARG A 50 2.79 7.98 0.23
C ARG A 50 3.81 8.72 -0.63
N GLY A 51 4.84 9.32 -0.04
CA GLY A 51 5.93 10.00 -0.77
C GLY A 51 6.61 9.12 -1.82
N TYR A 52 6.74 7.80 -1.57
CA TYR A 52 7.23 6.84 -2.55
C TYR A 52 6.34 6.82 -3.81
N PHE A 53 5.03 6.71 -3.64
CA PHE A 53 4.07 6.70 -4.74
C PHE A 53 3.97 8.05 -5.45
N ILE A 54 4.09 9.16 -4.72
CA ILE A 54 4.13 10.52 -5.30
C ILE A 54 5.34 10.67 -6.23
N ASN A 55 6.51 10.17 -5.82
CA ASN A 55 7.71 10.17 -6.64
C ASN A 55 7.52 9.33 -7.92
N ILE A 56 6.83 8.19 -7.82
CA ILE A 56 6.50 7.35 -8.98
C ILE A 56 5.58 8.08 -9.95
N ILE A 57 4.54 8.77 -9.48
CA ILE A 57 3.67 9.58 -10.36
C ILE A 57 4.51 10.58 -11.13
N SER A 58 5.43 11.30 -10.46
CA SER A 58 6.31 12.26 -11.11
C SER A 58 7.19 11.61 -12.20
N GLN A 59 7.68 10.40 -11.99
CA GLN A 59 8.46 9.65 -12.99
C GLN A 59 7.61 9.23 -14.19
N ILE A 60 6.40 8.70 -13.95
CA ILE A 60 5.45 8.32 -14.99
C ILE A 60 5.09 9.53 -15.86
N GLU A 61 4.82 10.70 -15.25
CA GLU A 61 4.48 11.91 -16.02
C GLU A 61 5.64 12.39 -16.89
N LYS A 62 6.86 12.39 -16.35
CA LYS A 62 8.07 12.74 -17.11
C LYS A 62 8.28 11.78 -18.29
N TYR A 63 8.01 10.49 -18.08
CA TYR A 63 8.13 9.47 -19.13
C TYR A 63 7.09 9.63 -20.23
N LEU A 64 5.81 9.83 -19.87
CA LEU A 64 4.70 9.89 -20.82
C LEU A 64 4.54 11.25 -21.52
N LYS A 65 5.16 12.32 -21.00
CA LYS A 65 5.10 13.69 -21.55
C LYS A 65 3.66 14.18 -21.83
N LEU A 66 2.72 13.82 -20.95
CA LEU A 66 1.30 14.09 -21.19
C LEU A 66 0.92 15.54 -20.87
N PRO A 67 0.09 16.19 -21.71
CA PRO A 67 -0.45 17.52 -21.40
C PRO A 67 -1.39 17.46 -20.18
N GLY A 68 -1.38 18.51 -19.35
CA GLY A 68 -2.22 18.55 -18.14
C GLY A 68 -1.80 17.59 -17.02
N ALA A 69 -0.54 17.14 -17.05
CA ALA A 69 0.09 16.31 -16.02
C ALA A 69 -0.16 16.83 -14.59
N SER A 70 0.19 18.10 -14.32
CA SER A 70 0.08 18.68 -12.98
C SER A 70 -1.33 18.59 -12.33
N VAL A 71 -2.40 18.70 -13.12
CA VAL A 71 -3.77 18.55 -12.63
C VAL A 71 -4.08 17.10 -12.28
N ARG A 72 -3.70 16.15 -13.15
CA ARG A 72 -3.93 14.72 -12.93
C ARG A 72 -3.14 14.18 -11.75
N MET A 73 -1.87 14.58 -11.61
CA MET A 73 -1.06 14.27 -10.43
C MET A 73 -1.77 14.72 -9.15
N ARG A 74 -2.30 15.94 -9.12
CA ARG A 74 -3.01 16.46 -7.94
C ARG A 74 -4.28 15.67 -7.61
N LEU A 75 -5.02 15.22 -8.64
CA LEU A 75 -6.21 14.39 -8.44
C LEU A 75 -5.85 13.01 -7.88
N ILE A 76 -4.79 12.40 -8.37
CA ILE A 76 -4.29 11.10 -7.87
C ILE A 76 -3.83 11.21 -6.43
N VAL A 77 -3.07 12.26 -6.09
CA VAL A 77 -2.62 12.50 -4.71
C VAL A 77 -3.82 12.64 -3.77
N LYS A 78 -4.84 13.41 -4.18
CA LYS A 78 -6.08 13.52 -3.40
C LYS A 78 -6.81 12.19 -3.23
N ASP A 79 -6.81 11.33 -4.24
CA ASP A 79 -7.43 10.00 -4.13
C ASP A 79 -6.63 9.08 -3.21
N LEU A 80 -5.30 9.14 -3.22
CA LEU A 80 -4.43 8.40 -2.28
C LEU A 80 -4.56 8.88 -0.83
N GLU A 81 -4.76 10.18 -0.61
CA GLU A 81 -4.98 10.77 0.72
C GLU A 81 -6.29 10.29 1.36
N LYS A 82 -7.31 9.98 0.55
CA LYS A 82 -8.61 9.47 1.03
C LYS A 82 -8.55 8.02 1.52
N ILE A 83 -7.51 7.27 1.18
CA ILE A 83 -7.38 5.87 1.62
C ILE A 83 -6.92 5.88 3.09
N GLU A 84 -7.84 5.57 4.00
CA GLU A 84 -7.50 5.40 5.43
C GLU A 84 -6.45 4.30 5.58
N ASP A 85 -5.51 4.49 6.51
CA ASP A 85 -4.46 3.53 6.85
C ASP A 85 -3.54 3.07 5.70
N PHE A 86 -3.52 3.80 4.56
CA PHE A 86 -2.63 3.48 3.44
C PHE A 86 -1.15 3.43 3.85
N ASP A 87 -0.73 4.29 4.78
CA ASP A 87 0.65 4.35 5.30
C ASP A 87 0.85 3.50 6.58
N ASP A 88 -0.16 2.74 7.01
CA ASP A 88 -0.05 1.93 8.24
C ASP A 88 0.85 0.71 8.04
N ALA A 89 2.15 0.89 8.28
CA ALA A 89 3.14 -0.18 8.19
C ALA A 89 2.91 -1.33 9.18
N TYR A 90 1.97 -1.20 10.13
CA TYR A 90 1.62 -2.29 11.03
C TYR A 90 0.81 -3.37 10.33
N SER A 91 -0.25 -3.00 9.60
CA SER A 91 -1.21 -3.93 9.00
C SER A 91 -1.12 -4.02 7.48
N MET A 92 -0.66 -2.96 6.81
CA MET A 92 -0.65 -2.83 5.36
C MET A 92 0.63 -3.41 4.73
N SER A 93 0.50 -4.01 3.54
CA SER A 93 1.64 -4.49 2.74
C SER A 93 1.95 -3.53 1.59
N LYS A 94 3.22 -3.47 1.15
CA LYS A 94 3.58 -2.66 -0.04
C LYS A 94 2.82 -3.17 -1.26
N TYR A 95 2.67 -4.48 -1.39
CA TYR A 95 1.92 -5.07 -2.49
C TYR A 95 0.45 -4.64 -2.55
N ALA A 96 -0.24 -4.55 -1.40
CA ALA A 96 -1.60 -4.02 -1.36
C ALA A 96 -1.64 -2.55 -1.78
N GLN A 97 -0.67 -1.74 -1.34
CA GLN A 97 -0.53 -0.35 -1.78
C GLN A 97 -0.30 -0.26 -3.30
N GLU A 98 0.57 -1.10 -3.87
CA GLU A 98 0.83 -1.17 -5.32
C GLU A 98 -0.46 -1.41 -6.11
N LYS A 99 -1.32 -2.34 -5.67
CA LYS A 99 -2.62 -2.61 -6.31
C LYS A 99 -3.56 -1.41 -6.24
N ILE A 100 -3.69 -0.79 -5.06
CA ILE A 100 -4.52 0.41 -4.88
C ILE A 100 -4.00 1.53 -5.76
N PHE A 101 -2.69 1.75 -5.77
CA PHE A 101 -2.03 2.78 -6.57
C PHE A 101 -2.28 2.61 -8.07
N ILE A 102 -2.09 1.40 -8.61
CA ILE A 102 -2.39 1.08 -10.02
C ILE A 102 -3.87 1.38 -10.32
N SER A 103 -4.79 0.99 -9.43
CA SER A 103 -6.22 1.24 -9.63
C SER A 103 -6.56 2.74 -9.69
N ILE A 104 -5.88 3.57 -8.89
CA ILE A 104 -6.09 5.02 -8.88
C ILE A 104 -5.49 5.65 -10.13
N ILE A 105 -4.24 5.31 -10.48
CA ILE A 105 -3.56 5.87 -11.66
C ILE A 105 -4.36 5.65 -12.94
N LYS A 106 -4.94 4.46 -13.12
CA LYS A 106 -5.72 4.11 -14.31
C LYS A 106 -6.98 4.95 -14.50
N LYS A 107 -7.50 5.59 -13.45
CA LYS A 107 -8.63 6.52 -13.58
C LYS A 107 -8.25 7.79 -14.37
N TYR A 108 -6.98 8.17 -14.35
CA TYR A 108 -6.49 9.45 -14.88
C TYR A 108 -5.53 9.30 -16.06
N TYR A 109 -4.87 8.15 -16.17
CA TYR A 109 -3.98 7.82 -17.29
C TYR A 109 -4.47 6.54 -18.00
N PRO A 110 -4.77 6.60 -19.30
CA PRO A 110 -5.15 5.43 -20.08
C PRO A 110 -3.90 4.64 -20.49
N ILE A 111 -3.22 4.05 -19.50
CA ILE A 111 -1.99 3.26 -19.70
C ILE A 111 -2.15 1.84 -19.14
N PRO A 112 -1.46 0.84 -19.72
CA PRO A 112 -1.48 -0.52 -19.20
C PRO A 112 -0.86 -0.63 -17.79
N ASP A 113 -1.35 -1.59 -16.99
CA ASP A 113 -0.79 -1.94 -15.67
C ASP A 113 0.70 -2.26 -15.77
N THR A 114 1.10 -2.97 -16.84
CA THR A 114 2.49 -3.34 -17.10
C THR A 114 3.40 -2.11 -17.24
N THR A 115 2.90 -1.01 -17.80
CA THR A 115 3.64 0.26 -17.88
C THR A 115 3.82 0.87 -16.50
N ILE A 116 2.80 0.84 -15.64
CA ILE A 116 2.85 1.38 -14.28
C ILE A 116 3.80 0.55 -13.40
N GLN A 117 3.73 -0.79 -13.54
CA GLN A 117 4.54 -1.75 -12.79
C GLN A 117 6.04 -1.59 -13.02
N GLN A 118 6.48 -1.05 -14.16
CA GLN A 118 7.90 -0.79 -14.43
C GLN A 118 8.51 0.26 -13.48
N PHE A 119 7.69 1.04 -12.78
CA PHE A 119 8.13 2.07 -11.85
C PHE A 119 8.01 1.67 -10.37
N LEU A 120 7.47 0.49 -10.05
CA LEU A 120 7.19 -0.01 -8.68
C LEU A 120 8.24 -1.03 -8.22
#